data_AF-A0A9E0NDK5-F1
#
_entry.id   AF-A0A9E0NDK5-F1
#
_cell.length_a   1.000
_cell.length_b   1.000
_cell.length_c   1.000
_cell.angle_alpha   90.00
_cell.angle_beta   90.00
_cell.angle_gamma   90.00
#
_symmetry.space_group_name_H-M   'P 1'
#
loop_
_entity.id
_entity.type
_entity.pdbx_description
1 polymer ?
#
loop_
_entity_poly.entity_id
_entity_poly.type
_entity_poly.pdbx_seq_one_letter_code
_entity_poly.pdbx_strand_id
1 'polypeptide(L)'
;PQEFLDEAQRGRQMRDMAQDTPLLRALGLAHHWQRLLDEGRFSSMTEIAAAEDIDLGQASKMSRLAQLAPDLIEAIALGRLDVGVSQLLRGRMSASWLAQREALVAASR
;
A
#
# COMPACT_ATOMS: atom_id res chain seq x y z
N PRO A 1 14.67 -16.02 -16.92
CA PRO A 1 13.90 -17.29 -16.77
C PRO A 1 12.45 -17.05 -17.19
N GLN A 2 11.76 -18.04 -17.76
CA GLN A 2 10.36 -17.89 -18.21
C GLN A 2 9.43 -17.44 -17.07
N GLU A 3 9.68 -17.88 -15.84
CA GLU A 3 8.94 -17.45 -14.64
C GLU A 3 8.93 -15.93 -14.44
N PHE A 4 10.05 -15.23 -14.64
CA PHE A 4 10.11 -13.77 -14.49
C PHE A 4 9.26 -13.05 -15.55
N LEU A 5 9.14 -13.62 -16.75
CA LEU A 5 8.32 -13.05 -17.82
C LEU A 5 6.84 -13.29 -17.55
N ASP A 6 6.49 -14.47 -17.03
CA ASP A 6 5.12 -14.80 -16.62
C ASP A 6 4.66 -13.93 -15.44
N GLU A 7 5.55 -13.67 -14.49
CA GLU A 7 5.29 -12.78 -13.35
C GLU A 7 5.15 -11.32 -13.80
N ALA A 8 6.00 -10.86 -14.73
CA ALA A 8 5.86 -9.54 -15.34
C ALA A 8 4.58 -9.42 -16.19
N GLN A 9 4.16 -10.49 -16.86
CA GLN A 9 2.92 -10.54 -17.64
C GLN A 9 1.69 -10.48 -16.74
N ARG A 10 1.69 -11.21 -15.63
CA ARG A 10 0.65 -11.10 -14.59
C ARG A 10 0.62 -9.70 -14.00
N GLY A 11 1.79 -9.13 -13.66
CA GLY A 11 1.89 -7.75 -13.18
C GLY A 11 1.32 -6.72 -14.17
N ARG A 12 1.48 -6.92 -15.48
CA ARG A 12 0.86 -6.09 -16.53
C ARG A 12 -0.67 -6.30 -16.61
N GLN A 13 -1.13 -7.54 -16.62
CA GLN A 13 -2.58 -7.84 -16.62
C GLN A 13 -3.29 -7.31 -15.38
N MET A 14 -2.64 -7.37 -14.21
CA MET A 14 -3.18 -6.80 -12.98
C MET A 14 -3.31 -5.27 -13.04
N ARG A 15 -2.39 -4.57 -13.73
CA ARG A 15 -2.49 -3.12 -13.97
C ARG A 15 -3.67 -2.76 -14.88
N ASP A 16 -3.94 -3.57 -15.90
CA ASP A 16 -5.05 -3.34 -16.82
C ASP A 16 -6.42 -3.67 -16.19
N MET A 17 -6.48 -4.61 -15.24
CA MET A 17 -7.69 -4.97 -14.51
C MET A 17 -7.98 -4.08 -13.30
N ALA A 18 -6.97 -3.44 -12.74
CA ALA A 18 -7.09 -2.56 -11.59
C ALA A 18 -7.88 -1.30 -11.96
N GLN A 19 -9.14 -1.21 -11.53
CA GLN A 19 -9.88 0.05 -11.55
C GLN A 19 -9.12 1.08 -10.71
N ASP A 20 -9.00 2.31 -11.19
CA ASP A 20 -8.20 3.35 -10.55
C ASP A 20 -8.92 3.90 -9.29
N THR A 21 -8.89 3.10 -8.21
CA THR A 21 -9.59 3.41 -6.96
C THR A 21 -8.78 4.38 -6.10
N PRO A 22 -9.44 5.20 -5.24
CA PRO A 22 -8.74 6.01 -4.25
C PRO A 22 -7.78 5.21 -3.37
N LEU A 23 -8.10 3.94 -3.07
CA LEU A 23 -7.23 3.05 -2.30
C LEU A 23 -5.98 2.66 -3.08
N LEU A 24 -6.10 2.28 -4.35
CA LEU A 24 -4.94 1.94 -5.17
C LEU A 24 -4.01 3.14 -5.39
N ARG A 25 -4.57 4.35 -5.56
CA ARG A 25 -3.76 5.57 -5.61
C ARG A 25 -3.02 5.82 -4.30
N ALA A 26 -3.69 5.63 -3.16
CA ALA A 26 -3.05 5.78 -1.84
C ALA A 26 -1.94 4.76 -1.61
N LEU A 27 -2.11 3.51 -2.07
CA LEU A 27 -1.07 2.47 -2.04
C LEU A 27 0.12 2.88 -2.92
N GLY A 28 -0.14 3.32 -4.15
CA GLY A 28 0.88 3.79 -5.07
C GLY A 28 1.70 4.95 -4.51
N LEU A 29 1.03 5.92 -3.89
CA LEU A 29 1.67 7.07 -3.25
C LEU A 29 2.55 6.65 -2.07
N ALA A 30 2.05 5.75 -1.21
CA ALA A 30 2.82 5.24 -0.08
C ALA A 30 4.11 4.52 -0.52
N HIS A 31 4.03 3.68 -1.55
CA HIS A 31 5.21 3.02 -2.12
C HIS A 31 6.15 4.00 -2.83
N HIS A 32 5.61 5.03 -3.49
CA HIS A 32 6.42 6.07 -4.09
C HIS A 32 7.25 6.80 -3.03
N TRP A 33 6.63 7.22 -1.93
CA TRP A 33 7.31 7.85 -0.80
C TRP A 33 8.34 6.94 -0.15
N GLN A 34 8.04 5.65 0.05
CA GLN A 34 9.01 4.69 0.56
C GLN A 34 10.24 4.62 -0.34
N ARG A 35 10.03 4.51 -1.66
CA ARG A 35 11.13 4.50 -2.64
C ARG A 35 11.95 5.80 -2.60
N LEU A 36 11.31 6.95 -2.44
CA LEU A 36 12.01 8.24 -2.31
C LEU A 36 12.90 8.30 -1.06
N LEU A 37 12.47 7.71 0.05
CA LEU A 37 13.26 7.58 1.27
C LEU A 37 14.42 6.60 1.07
N ASP A 38 14.15 5.44 0.47
CA ASP A 38 15.16 4.41 0.21
C ASP A 38 16.25 4.90 -0.76
N GLU A 39 15.88 5.74 -1.73
CA GLU A 39 16.80 6.41 -2.67
C GLU A 39 17.52 7.61 -2.04
N GLY A 40 17.22 7.98 -0.78
CA GLY A 40 17.79 9.15 -0.11
C GLY A 40 17.39 10.49 -0.74
N ARG A 41 16.36 10.51 -1.59
CA ARG A 41 15.83 11.74 -2.22
C ARG A 41 15.08 12.62 -1.22
N PHE A 42 14.56 11.99 -0.18
CA PHE A 42 14.03 12.61 1.02
C PHE A 42 14.70 11.95 2.23
N SER A 43 14.98 12.72 3.27
CA SER A 43 15.62 12.23 4.49
C SER A 43 14.62 11.74 5.54
N SER A 44 13.36 12.18 5.45
CA SER A 44 12.33 11.87 6.44
C SER A 44 10.91 12.05 5.93
N MET A 45 9.95 11.47 6.68
CA MET A 45 8.53 11.69 6.43
C MET A 45 8.11 13.15 6.63
N THR A 46 8.84 13.92 7.45
CA THR A 46 8.58 15.35 7.64
C THR A 46 8.85 16.15 6.38
N GLU A 47 9.92 15.83 5.64
CA GLU A 47 10.21 16.50 4.37
C GLU A 47 9.19 16.12 3.30
N ILE A 48 8.75 14.85 3.28
CA ILE A 48 7.67 14.41 2.39
C ILE A 48 6.38 15.15 2.70
N ALA A 49 6.01 15.26 3.99
CA ALA A 49 4.81 15.98 4.42
C ALA A 49 4.85 17.46 3.97
N ALA A 50 6.00 18.12 4.13
CA ALA A 50 6.19 19.50 3.66
C ALA A 50 6.12 19.62 2.13
N ALA A 51 6.69 18.68 1.39
CA ALA A 51 6.68 18.69 -0.08
C ALA A 51 5.29 18.45 -0.67
N GLU A 52 4.46 17.65 0.02
CA GLU A 52 3.11 17.28 -0.39
C GLU A 52 2.04 18.23 0.20
N ASP A 53 2.44 19.24 0.97
CA ASP A 53 1.56 20.18 1.68
C ASP A 53 0.50 19.49 2.56
N ILE A 54 0.94 18.47 3.31
CA ILE A 54 0.10 17.70 4.24
C ILE A 54 0.70 17.67 5.64
N ASP A 55 -0.14 17.39 6.64
CA ASP A 55 0.34 17.17 8.00
C ASP A 55 1.18 15.87 8.12
N LEU A 56 2.21 15.90 8.98
CA LEU A 56 3.08 14.76 9.26
C LEU A 56 2.28 13.53 9.74
N GLY A 57 1.22 13.72 10.51
CA GLY A 57 0.33 12.65 10.95
C GLY A 57 -0.42 12.00 9.79
N GLN A 58 -0.80 12.77 8.77
CA GLN A 58 -1.42 12.25 7.54
C GLN A 58 -0.40 11.52 6.67
N ALA A 59 0.79 12.09 6.47
CA ALA A 59 1.88 11.44 5.74
C ALA A 59 2.28 10.10 6.41
N SER A 60 2.42 10.10 7.73
CA SER A 60 2.74 8.91 8.54
C SER A 60 1.62 7.87 8.54
N LYS A 61 0.35 8.28 8.43
CA LYS A 61 -0.77 7.36 8.23
C LYS A 61 -0.65 6.68 6.86
N MET A 62 -0.51 7.47 5.80
CA MET A 62 -0.46 6.95 4.44
C MET A 62 0.76 6.06 4.18
N SER A 63 1.94 6.41 4.70
CA SER A 63 3.15 5.59 4.58
C SER A 63 2.98 4.15 5.13
N ARG A 64 2.08 3.93 6.09
CA ARG A 64 1.79 2.58 6.59
C ARG A 64 1.18 1.66 5.54
N LEU A 65 0.55 2.21 4.50
CA LEU A 65 0.01 1.41 3.40
C LEU A 65 1.13 0.68 2.64
N ALA A 66 2.35 1.22 2.60
CA ALA A 66 3.51 0.54 1.99
C ALA A 66 4.01 -0.67 2.80
N GLN A 67 3.54 -0.85 4.04
CA GLN A 67 3.92 -1.96 4.94
C GLN A 67 2.91 -3.12 4.91
N LEU A 68 1.88 -3.03 4.08
CA LEU A 68 0.92 -4.11 3.91
C LEU A 68 1.60 -5.35 3.32
N ALA A 69 1.13 -6.51 3.75
CA ALA A 69 1.56 -7.77 3.18
C ALA A 69 1.29 -7.79 1.66
N PRO A 70 2.22 -8.24 0.81
CA PRO A 70 2.07 -8.20 -0.64
C PRO A 70 0.80 -8.89 -1.14
N ASP A 71 0.42 -10.00 -0.52
CA ASP A 71 -0.80 -10.75 -0.84
C ASP A 71 -2.10 -9.96 -0.55
N LEU A 72 -2.07 -9.07 0.45
CA LEU A 72 -3.21 -8.19 0.74
C LEU A 72 -3.32 -7.08 -0.31
N ILE A 73 -2.19 -6.53 -0.76
CA ILE A 73 -2.15 -5.54 -1.84
C ILE A 73 -2.69 -6.17 -3.13
N GLU A 74 -2.27 -7.39 -3.44
CA GLU A 74 -2.80 -8.16 -4.57
C GLU A 74 -4.31 -8.43 -4.43
N ALA A 75 -4.78 -8.86 -3.26
CA ALA A 75 -6.20 -9.10 -3.02
C ALA A 75 -7.05 -7.84 -3.20
N ILE A 76 -6.55 -6.67 -2.75
CA ILE A 76 -7.18 -5.37 -2.95
C ILE A 76 -7.21 -5.01 -4.44
N ALA A 77 -6.08 -5.16 -5.14
CA ALA A 77 -5.98 -4.82 -6.57
C ALA A 77 -6.89 -5.69 -7.45
N LEU A 78 -7.08 -6.95 -7.07
CA LEU A 78 -7.96 -7.89 -7.76
C LEU A 78 -9.43 -7.78 -7.33
N GLY A 79 -9.78 -6.87 -6.42
CA GLY A 79 -11.14 -6.74 -5.89
C GLY A 79 -11.61 -7.95 -5.06
N ARG A 80 -10.68 -8.79 -4.61
CA ARG A 80 -10.94 -9.96 -3.75
C ARG A 80 -11.11 -9.58 -2.29
N LEU A 81 -10.63 -8.39 -1.92
CA LEU A 81 -10.77 -7.81 -0.60
C LEU A 81 -11.42 -6.42 -0.72
N ASP A 82 -12.66 -6.30 -0.27
CA ASP A 82 -13.38 -5.03 -0.20
C ASP A 82 -13.07 -4.33 1.13
N VAL A 83 -12.06 -3.45 1.11
CA VAL A 83 -11.64 -2.67 2.27
C VAL A 83 -11.42 -1.22 1.87
N GLY A 84 -11.83 -0.29 2.74
CA GLY A 84 -11.57 1.14 2.56
C GLY A 84 -10.23 1.58 3.12
N VAL A 85 -9.67 2.67 2.58
CA VAL A 85 -8.47 3.36 3.12
C VAL A 85 -8.62 3.63 4.62
N SER A 86 -9.76 4.16 5.05
CA SER A 86 -10.03 4.46 6.46
C SER A 86 -9.98 3.23 7.38
N GLN A 87 -10.29 2.04 6.85
CA GLN A 87 -10.23 0.79 7.60
C GLN A 87 -8.78 0.31 7.77
N LEU A 88 -7.97 0.39 6.69
CA LEU A 88 -6.54 0.05 6.73
C LEU A 88 -5.74 1.02 7.59
N LEU A 89 -6.18 2.28 7.67
CA LEU A 89 -5.54 3.32 8.48
C LEU A 89 -6.04 3.36 9.93
N ARG A 90 -7.05 2.54 10.29
CA ARG A 90 -7.66 2.53 11.62
C ARG A 90 -6.69 1.90 12.63
N GLY A 91 -6.35 2.64 13.68
CA GLY A 91 -5.43 2.16 14.72
C GLY A 91 -3.98 2.02 14.25
N ARG A 92 -3.17 1.27 15.01
CA ARG A 92 -1.79 0.91 14.65
C ARG A 92 -1.83 -0.46 13.99
N MET A 93 -1.86 -0.49 12.66
CA MET A 93 -1.72 -1.74 11.90
C MET A 93 -0.39 -2.39 12.28
N SER A 94 -0.42 -3.68 12.58
CA SER A 94 0.78 -4.42 13.00
C SER A 94 1.80 -4.46 11.87
N ALA A 95 3.09 -4.37 12.23
CA ALA A 95 4.18 -4.62 11.28
C ALA A 95 4.28 -6.11 10.89
N SER A 96 3.65 -7.01 11.66
CA SER A 96 3.59 -8.44 11.33
C SER A 96 2.55 -8.71 10.25
N TRP A 97 2.97 -9.23 9.10
CA TRP A 97 2.07 -9.67 8.03
C TRP A 97 1.07 -10.73 8.49
N LEU A 98 1.45 -11.63 9.40
CA LEU A 98 0.52 -12.61 9.98
C LEU A 98 -0.61 -11.91 10.74
N ALA A 99 -0.27 -10.94 11.60
CA ALA A 99 -1.25 -10.18 12.36
C ALA A 99 -2.13 -9.30 11.44
N GLN A 100 -1.59 -8.79 10.33
CA GLN A 100 -2.39 -8.07 9.33
C GLN A 100 -3.44 -8.98 8.69
N ARG A 101 -3.06 -10.20 8.29
CA ARG A 101 -3.97 -11.20 7.71
C ARG A 101 -5.08 -11.56 8.70
N GLU A 102 -4.73 -11.84 9.95
CA GLU A 102 -5.71 -12.16 10.99
C GLU A 102 -6.70 -11.00 11.24
N ALA A 103 -6.20 -9.76 11.31
CA ALA A 103 -7.03 -8.58 11.53
C ALA A 103 -8.03 -8.35 10.37
N LEU A 104 -7.62 -8.56 9.13
CA LEU A 104 -8.47 -8.35 7.96
C LEU A 104 -9.47 -9.50 7.74
N VAL A 105 -9.10 -10.74 8.07
CA VAL A 105 -10.03 -11.88 8.11
C VAL A 105 -11.05 -11.73 9.25
N ALA A 106 -10.67 -11.13 10.37
CA ALA A 106 -11.60 -10.83 11.46
C ALA A 106 -12.56 -9.68 11.11
N ALA A 107 -12.11 -8.69 10.35
CA ALA A 107 -12.90 -7.53 9.94
C ALA A 107 -13.89 -7.81 8.79
N SER A 108 -13.75 -8.95 8.10
CA SER A 108 -14.64 -9.39 7.01
C SER A 108 -15.76 -10.35 7.47
N ARG A 109 -15.93 -10.54 8.78
CA ARG A 109 -17.04 -11.31 9.39
C ARG A 109 -18.05 -10.37 10.01
#